data_AF-X5R8W0-F1
#
_entry.id   AF-X5R8W0-F1
#
_cell.length_a   1.000
_cell.length_b   1.000
_cell.length_c   1.000
_cell.angle_alpha   90.00
_cell.angle_beta   90.00
_cell.angle_gamma   90.00
#
_symmetry.space_group_name_H-M   'P 1'
#
loop_
_entity.id
_entity.type
_entity.pdbx_description
1 polymer ?
#
loop_
_entity_poly.entity_id
_entity_poly.type
_entity_poly.pdbx_seq_one_letter_code
_entity_poly.pdbx_strand_id
1 'polypeptide(L)'
;MTDDHARQEQVWEALENSWSKEPQQIRRLLTETTVRASDRRALFVGVDAYVAAGGVVLRDLFEADNGGWLQDPALLDRLVGDRLKSIADEIAAEGWKWIVVDADLPYGYNHGLRAIAGTPVGLTDAERAEREALRAEYDRLEAEYGESDELPDDVDQRLGQIETALEAFESRPMHYDGAEIARAGVFISIDRDGDLVVDRAHVRPEDEAMQAVDGHSAEPGCATENEDSRHNPSARAIITIGAQASEPEEDDGDTIKPLPERLVIELTAHRTLALRNALAENQHVAITALLHRLVLDTFGQRSAIGCVEAFVRHVHLPWQDVGLKDSPAAKAVDERHEAWKSVIPLDDDEALWAWLDRLDEASRQTLLAHCVSYGINALFERPNPYGSGVSQHGLDQRLREADRLSRATGLDMIDAGWRPTVDNYLGRVTKSRILEAVREGAGDQAAQLIDHLKKADMAKEAERLLADSGWLPEPLRPSGNDAARPNVGEEADLPEFLAGDDEDGSATHETAAHAVAAG
;
A
#
# COMPACT_ATOMS: atom_id res chain seq x y z
N MET A 1 38.96 29.61 -4.89
CA MET A 1 39.47 28.81 -6.02
C MET A 1 40.94 28.60 -5.77
N THR A 2 41.40 27.36 -5.83
CA THR A 2 42.82 27.00 -5.63
C THR A 2 43.55 27.22 -6.96
N ASP A 3 44.69 27.91 -6.96
CA ASP A 3 45.49 28.19 -8.18
C ASP A 3 46.36 26.99 -8.63
N ASP A 4 46.20 25.84 -7.98
CA ASP A 4 46.94 24.60 -8.26
C ASP A 4 46.25 23.80 -9.37
N HIS A 5 46.80 23.87 -10.58
CA HIS A 5 46.26 23.20 -11.75
C HIS A 5 46.40 21.67 -11.68
N ALA A 6 47.47 21.15 -11.09
CA ALA A 6 47.68 19.71 -10.94
C ALA A 6 46.64 19.10 -9.98
N ARG A 7 46.30 19.85 -8.91
CA ARG A 7 45.22 19.49 -7.98
C ARG A 7 43.85 19.49 -8.68
N GLN A 8 43.61 20.43 -9.60
CA GLN A 8 42.35 20.48 -10.37
C GLN A 8 42.21 19.29 -11.32
N GLU A 9 43.28 18.91 -12.03
CA GLU A 9 43.28 17.74 -12.91
C GLU A 9 43.05 16.44 -12.13
N GLN A 10 43.71 16.27 -10.98
CA GLN A 10 43.51 15.08 -10.12
C GLN A 10 42.08 14.96 -9.61
N VAL A 11 41.49 16.06 -9.13
CA VAL A 11 40.10 16.08 -8.67
C VAL A 11 39.14 15.82 -9.83
N TRP A 12 39.45 16.32 -11.03
CA TRP A 12 38.66 16.06 -12.23
C TRP A 12 38.68 14.58 -12.64
N GLU A 13 39.86 13.95 -12.69
CA GLU A 13 40.00 12.52 -13.00
C GLU A 13 39.27 11.64 -11.96
N ALA A 14 39.36 12.00 -10.68
CA ALA A 14 38.64 11.29 -9.61
C ALA A 14 37.11 11.44 -9.71
N LEU A 15 36.61 12.59 -10.19
CA LEU A 15 35.19 12.88 -10.31
C LEU A 15 34.56 12.39 -11.61
N GLU A 16 35.34 12.18 -12.68
CA GLU A 16 34.85 11.86 -14.03
C GLU A 16 33.89 10.67 -14.00
N ASN A 17 34.24 9.64 -13.22
CA ASN A 17 33.49 8.40 -13.05
C ASN A 17 32.65 8.34 -11.76
N SER A 18 32.69 9.38 -10.91
CA SER A 18 31.91 9.43 -9.66
C SER A 18 30.45 9.81 -9.92
N TRP A 19 29.55 9.31 -9.10
CA TRP A 19 28.14 9.71 -9.10
C TRP A 19 27.93 11.01 -8.32
N SER A 20 28.75 11.26 -7.29
CA SER A 20 28.66 12.47 -6.48
C SER A 20 29.49 13.63 -7.03
N LYS A 21 28.85 14.50 -7.83
CA LYS A 21 29.44 15.73 -8.41
C LYS A 21 29.03 17.00 -7.65
N GLU A 22 28.79 16.85 -6.34
CA GLU A 22 28.28 17.91 -5.48
C GLU A 22 29.29 19.07 -5.31
N PRO A 23 28.88 20.35 -5.45
CA PRO A 23 29.78 21.49 -5.31
C PRO A 23 30.56 21.54 -3.99
N GLN A 24 29.99 21.01 -2.91
CA GLN A 24 30.65 20.93 -1.60
C GLN A 24 31.76 19.87 -1.57
N GLN A 25 31.53 18.71 -2.19
CA GLN A 25 32.51 17.63 -2.31
C GLN A 25 33.69 18.05 -3.21
N ILE A 26 33.40 18.70 -4.33
CA ILE A 26 34.44 19.26 -5.22
C ILE A 26 35.30 20.30 -4.46
N ARG A 27 34.68 21.19 -3.68
CA ARG A 27 35.41 22.16 -2.84
C ARG A 27 36.26 21.48 -1.77
N ARG A 28 35.75 20.42 -1.13
CA ARG A 28 36.50 19.63 -0.13
C ARG A 28 37.73 18.99 -0.77
N LEU A 29 37.57 18.27 -1.88
CA LEU A 29 38.69 17.63 -2.59
C LEU A 29 39.76 18.65 -3.05
N LEU A 30 39.34 19.86 -3.46
CA LEU A 30 40.25 20.95 -3.84
C LEU A 30 40.95 21.66 -2.67
N THR A 31 40.51 21.46 -1.42
CA THR A 31 41.02 22.19 -0.24
C THR A 31 41.59 21.30 0.87
N GLU A 32 41.26 20.01 0.87
CA GLU A 32 41.70 19.04 1.89
C GLU A 32 43.18 18.69 1.69
N THR A 33 44.07 19.17 2.56
CA THR A 33 45.51 18.93 2.47
C THR A 33 45.99 17.72 3.28
N THR A 34 45.22 17.28 4.27
CA THR A 34 45.52 16.15 5.15
C THR A 34 44.23 15.47 5.57
N VAL A 35 44.23 14.15 5.72
CA VAL A 35 43.08 13.33 6.12
C VAL A 35 43.37 12.65 7.45
N ARG A 36 42.40 12.58 8.36
CA ARG A 36 42.58 11.84 9.63
C ARG A 36 42.64 10.34 9.38
N ALA A 37 43.41 9.61 10.18
CA ALA A 37 43.43 8.15 10.16
C ALA A 37 42.06 7.53 10.51
N SER A 38 41.21 8.27 11.23
CA SER A 38 39.81 7.90 11.52
C SER A 38 38.80 8.26 10.41
N ASP A 39 39.24 8.78 9.27
CA ASP A 39 38.34 9.00 8.12
C ASP A 39 37.98 7.63 7.51
N ARG A 40 36.72 7.43 7.15
CA ARG A 40 36.23 6.16 6.57
C ARG A 40 37.07 5.67 5.39
N ARG A 41 37.67 6.57 4.58
CA ARG A 41 38.55 6.19 3.46
C ARG A 41 39.85 5.56 3.96
N ALA A 42 40.42 6.13 5.02
CA ALA A 42 41.64 5.64 5.66
C ALA A 42 41.40 4.32 6.39
N LEU A 43 40.24 4.15 7.02
CA LEU A 43 39.81 2.89 7.65
C LEU A 43 39.58 1.80 6.60
N PHE A 44 38.87 2.12 5.51
CA PHE A 44 38.59 1.19 4.42
C PHE A 44 39.85 0.71 3.69
N VAL A 45 40.84 1.57 3.46
CA VAL A 45 42.12 1.15 2.84
C VAL A 45 43.04 0.50 3.86
N GLY A 46 43.05 1.00 5.09
CA GLY A 46 44.00 0.66 6.14
C GLY A 46 45.27 1.52 6.04
N VAL A 47 45.78 1.97 7.20
CA VAL A 47 46.97 2.83 7.30
C VAL A 47 48.21 2.13 6.75
N ASP A 48 48.37 0.83 6.98
CA ASP A 48 49.53 0.06 6.52
C ASP A 48 49.56 -0.06 4.99
N ALA A 49 48.40 -0.25 4.35
CA ALA A 49 48.30 -0.30 2.89
C ALA A 49 48.62 1.06 2.26
N TYR A 50 48.17 2.15 2.88
CA TYR A 50 48.51 3.50 2.46
C TYR A 50 50.02 3.80 2.57
N VAL A 51 50.66 3.39 3.67
CA VAL A 51 52.13 3.53 3.84
C VAL A 51 52.90 2.64 2.86
N ALA A 52 52.45 1.41 2.63
CA ALA A 52 53.06 0.51 1.65
C ALA A 52 53.01 1.07 0.22
N ALA A 53 51.98 1.83 -0.11
CA ALA A 53 51.85 2.56 -1.37
C ALA A 53 52.69 3.86 -1.44
N GLY A 54 53.50 4.15 -0.40
CA GLY A 54 54.38 5.31 -0.33
C GLY A 54 53.79 6.52 0.41
N GLY A 55 52.63 6.36 1.06
CA GLY A 55 51.96 7.43 1.79
C GLY A 55 52.64 7.80 3.10
N VAL A 56 52.63 9.09 3.44
CA VAL A 56 53.19 9.62 4.70
C VAL A 56 52.08 9.83 5.72
N VAL A 57 52.27 9.31 6.92
CA VAL A 57 51.36 9.45 8.07
C VAL A 57 52.08 10.23 9.17
N LEU A 58 51.52 11.37 9.54
CA LEU A 58 51.97 12.13 10.70
C LEU A 58 51.21 11.63 11.94
N ARG A 59 51.88 10.83 12.78
CA ARG A 59 51.29 10.35 14.03
C ARG A 59 51.46 11.37 15.14
N ASP A 60 50.39 11.64 15.87
CA ASP A 60 50.48 12.39 17.14
C ASP A 60 51.08 11.46 18.20
N LEU A 61 52.05 11.96 18.97
CA LEU A 61 52.71 11.21 20.05
C LEU A 61 51.78 10.92 21.24
N PHE A 62 50.59 11.54 21.27
CA PHE A 62 49.65 11.48 22.39
C PHE A 62 48.32 10.75 22.07
N GLU A 63 48.09 10.27 20.85
CA GLU A 63 46.90 9.49 20.49
C GLU A 63 47.23 7.98 20.37
N ALA A 64 46.34 7.13 20.92
CA ALA A 64 46.42 5.66 20.81
C ALA A 64 46.15 5.18 19.37
N ASP A 65 46.40 3.90 19.08
CA ASP A 65 46.70 3.21 17.80
C ASP A 65 45.93 3.54 16.49
N ASN A 66 45.01 4.50 16.47
CA ASN A 66 44.41 5.09 15.26
C ASN A 66 44.60 6.62 15.16
N GLY A 67 45.55 7.18 15.91
CA GLY A 67 45.90 8.60 15.89
C GLY A 67 46.85 8.97 14.75
N GLY A 68 46.49 9.99 13.96
CA GLY A 68 47.38 10.54 12.94
C GLY A 68 46.69 11.14 11.72
N TRP A 69 47.50 11.77 10.87
CA TRP A 69 47.08 12.49 9.68
C TRP A 69 47.84 12.00 8.44
N LEU A 70 47.10 11.48 7.47
CA LEU A 70 47.59 11.11 6.15
C LEU A 70 47.82 12.39 5.34
N GLN A 71 49.04 12.56 4.80
CA GLN A 71 49.45 13.78 4.12
C GLN A 71 49.13 13.84 2.62
N ASP A 72 48.80 12.70 1.99
CA ASP A 72 48.48 12.61 0.57
C ASP A 72 47.04 12.08 0.37
N PRO A 73 46.04 12.97 0.39
CA PRO A 73 44.66 12.62 0.12
C PRO A 73 44.45 12.03 -1.29
N ALA A 74 45.27 12.42 -2.28
CA ALA A 74 45.11 11.95 -3.65
C ALA A 74 45.59 10.51 -3.82
N LEU A 75 46.67 10.13 -3.12
CA LEU A 75 47.06 8.73 -2.99
C LEU A 75 45.97 7.90 -2.29
N LEU A 76 45.37 8.43 -1.21
CA LEU A 76 44.29 7.75 -0.50
C LEU A 76 43.07 7.52 -1.41
N ASP A 77 42.60 8.54 -2.11
CA ASP A 77 41.45 8.43 -3.02
C ASP A 77 41.70 7.42 -4.15
N ARG A 78 42.93 7.36 -4.68
CA ARG A 78 43.31 6.35 -5.67
C ARG A 78 43.21 4.93 -5.12
N LEU A 79 43.75 4.69 -3.92
CA LEU A 79 43.70 3.37 -3.28
C LEU A 79 42.27 2.94 -2.96
N VAL A 80 41.42 3.88 -2.52
CA VAL A 80 39.98 3.64 -2.32
C VAL A 80 39.33 3.24 -3.66
N GLY A 81 39.58 4.01 -4.72
CA GLY A 81 39.03 3.73 -6.05
C GLY A 81 39.47 2.38 -6.61
N ASP A 82 40.76 2.05 -6.51
CA ASP A 82 41.32 0.79 -6.97
C ASP A 82 40.72 -0.41 -6.21
N ARG A 83 40.57 -0.28 -4.88
CA ARG A 83 39.97 -1.33 -4.04
C ARG A 83 38.48 -1.50 -4.35
N LEU A 84 37.72 -0.42 -4.44
CA LEU A 84 36.30 -0.47 -4.81
C LEU A 84 36.08 -1.03 -6.21
N LYS A 85 36.98 -0.72 -7.16
CA LYS A 85 36.94 -1.28 -8.51
C LYS A 85 37.16 -2.79 -8.52
N SER A 86 38.15 -3.29 -7.77
CA SER A 86 38.38 -4.74 -7.63
C SER A 86 37.13 -5.45 -7.11
N ILE A 87 36.49 -4.88 -6.08
CA ILE A 87 35.26 -5.43 -5.50
C ILE A 87 34.10 -5.38 -6.50
N ALA A 88 33.99 -4.28 -7.27
CA ALA A 88 32.98 -4.15 -8.31
C ALA A 88 33.17 -5.17 -9.44
N ASP A 89 34.41 -5.47 -9.83
CA ASP A 89 34.72 -6.49 -10.83
C ASP A 89 34.36 -7.90 -10.32
N GLU A 90 34.56 -8.19 -9.04
CA GLU A 90 34.12 -9.44 -8.40
C GLU A 90 32.59 -9.57 -8.42
N ILE A 91 31.86 -8.50 -8.06
CA ILE A 91 30.39 -8.49 -8.06
C ILE A 91 29.82 -8.51 -9.48
N ALA A 92 30.51 -7.93 -10.46
CA ALA A 92 30.11 -8.00 -11.87
C ALA A 92 30.05 -9.45 -12.37
N ALA A 93 30.89 -10.34 -11.85
CA ALA A 93 30.86 -11.76 -12.17
C ALA A 93 29.56 -12.45 -11.69
N GLU A 94 28.81 -11.87 -10.75
CA GLU A 94 27.50 -12.37 -10.31
C GLU A 94 26.40 -12.14 -11.38
N GLY A 95 26.60 -11.23 -12.35
CA GLY A 95 25.71 -11.04 -13.51
C GLY A 95 24.70 -9.90 -13.39
N TRP A 96 24.85 -8.99 -12.42
CA TRP A 96 23.96 -7.85 -12.23
C TRP A 96 23.93 -6.92 -13.46
N LYS A 97 22.75 -6.37 -13.75
CA LYS A 97 22.52 -5.53 -14.95
C LYS A 97 23.37 -4.26 -14.95
N TRP A 98 23.52 -3.65 -13.78
CA TRP A 98 24.32 -2.45 -13.59
C TRP A 98 24.92 -2.45 -12.18
N ILE A 99 26.06 -1.79 -12.04
CA ILE A 99 26.73 -1.58 -10.76
C ILE A 99 27.03 -0.08 -10.66
N VAL A 100 26.68 0.50 -9.52
CA VAL A 100 27.06 1.87 -9.15
C VAL A 100 28.04 1.78 -8.00
N VAL A 101 29.18 2.42 -8.16
CA VAL A 101 30.27 2.43 -7.18
C VAL A 101 30.54 3.88 -6.81
N ASP A 102 30.37 4.22 -5.54
CA ASP A 102 30.76 5.52 -5.00
C ASP A 102 31.10 5.37 -3.53
N ALA A 103 32.20 5.99 -3.08
CA ALA A 103 32.61 5.97 -1.69
C ALA A 103 31.64 6.76 -0.79
N ASP A 104 30.82 7.65 -1.37
CA ASP A 104 29.85 8.48 -0.65
C ASP A 104 28.52 8.58 -1.40
N LEU A 105 27.71 7.51 -1.33
CA LEU A 105 26.38 7.54 -1.93
C LEU A 105 25.49 8.57 -1.21
N PRO A 106 24.81 9.47 -1.94
CA PRO A 106 23.95 10.47 -1.33
C PRO A 106 22.76 9.83 -0.62
N TYR A 107 22.23 10.52 0.38
CA TYR A 107 21.00 10.11 1.05
C TYR A 107 19.86 9.89 0.03
N GLY A 108 19.22 8.73 0.11
CA GLY A 108 18.14 8.36 -0.82
C GLY A 108 18.63 7.96 -2.21
N TYR A 109 19.88 7.49 -2.36
CA TYR A 109 20.40 6.94 -3.63
C TYR A 109 19.53 5.83 -4.24
N ASN A 110 18.73 5.16 -3.40
CA ASN A 110 17.78 4.12 -3.79
C ASN A 110 16.34 4.61 -3.98
N HIS A 111 16.06 5.91 -3.83
CA HIS A 111 14.72 6.46 -4.00
C HIS A 111 14.20 6.23 -5.43
N GLY A 112 12.96 5.76 -5.54
CA GLY A 112 12.33 5.45 -6.82
C GLY A 112 12.78 4.12 -7.44
N LEU A 113 13.63 3.34 -6.76
CA LEU A 113 14.01 1.99 -7.15
C LEU A 113 13.21 0.95 -6.35
N ARG A 114 12.91 -0.19 -6.97
CA ARG A 114 12.28 -1.32 -6.29
C ARG A 114 13.33 -2.31 -5.80
N ALA A 115 13.38 -2.57 -4.50
CA ALA A 115 14.21 -3.62 -3.92
C ALA A 115 13.59 -5.01 -4.14
N ILE A 116 14.43 -6.01 -4.41
CA ILE A 116 14.04 -7.42 -4.46
C ILE A 116 14.48 -8.08 -3.15
N ALA A 117 13.58 -8.82 -2.52
CA ALA A 117 13.89 -9.59 -1.32
C ALA A 117 14.67 -10.86 -1.68
N GLY A 118 15.92 -10.95 -1.26
CA GLY A 118 16.73 -12.16 -1.39
C GLY A 118 16.30 -13.26 -0.43
N THR A 119 16.66 -14.51 -0.73
CA THR A 119 16.48 -15.64 0.19
C THR A 119 17.82 -15.98 0.85
N PRO A 120 17.94 -15.96 2.19
CA PRO A 120 19.19 -16.32 2.85
C PRO A 120 19.54 -17.78 2.56
N VAL A 121 20.80 -18.05 2.20
CA VAL A 121 21.25 -19.44 1.96
C VAL A 121 21.25 -20.18 3.30
N GLY A 122 20.43 -21.23 3.43
CA GLY A 122 20.32 -22.01 4.66
C GLY A 122 21.62 -22.72 5.07
N LEU A 123 21.84 -22.87 6.37
CA LEU A 123 22.98 -23.61 6.94
C LEU A 123 22.88 -25.09 6.59
N THR A 124 23.97 -25.66 6.11
CA THR A 124 24.13 -27.12 6.03
C THR A 124 24.17 -27.73 7.43
N ASP A 125 23.93 -29.04 7.52
CA ASP A 125 23.94 -29.75 8.81
C ASP A 125 25.33 -29.72 9.48
N ALA A 126 26.40 -29.72 8.68
CA ALA A 126 27.77 -29.59 9.17
C ALA A 126 28.06 -28.18 9.74
N GLU A 127 27.68 -27.13 9.00
CA GLU A 127 27.83 -25.74 9.46
C GLU A 127 26.98 -25.46 10.70
N ARG A 128 25.78 -26.06 10.79
CA ARG A 128 24.93 -25.94 12.00
C ARG A 128 25.61 -26.55 13.22
N ALA A 129 26.21 -27.73 13.07
CA ALA A 129 26.95 -28.39 14.14
C ALA A 129 28.20 -27.61 14.56
N GLU A 130 28.91 -27.02 13.60
CA GLU A 130 30.07 -26.15 13.86
C GLU A 130 29.68 -24.87 14.61
N ARG A 131 28.60 -24.20 14.18
CA ARG A 131 28.06 -23.02 14.88
C ARG A 131 27.63 -23.35 16.31
N GLU A 132 26.98 -24.49 16.53
CA GLU A 132 26.59 -24.95 17.86
C GLU A 132 27.81 -25.27 18.73
N ALA A 133 28.86 -25.86 18.16
CA ALA A 133 30.12 -26.10 18.86
C ALA A 133 30.82 -24.80 19.27
N LEU A 134 30.84 -23.80 18.38
CA LEU A 134 31.41 -22.47 18.66
C LEU A 134 30.61 -21.72 19.74
N ARG A 135 29.28 -21.77 19.71
CA ARG A 135 28.44 -21.21 20.79
C ARG A 135 28.70 -21.90 22.12
N ALA A 136 28.79 -23.23 22.13
CA ALA A 136 29.12 -23.97 23.35
C ALA A 136 30.55 -23.73 23.86
N GLU A 137 31.47 -23.31 22.99
CA GLU A 137 32.80 -22.85 23.39
C GLU A 137 32.75 -21.43 23.98
N TYR A 138 32.01 -20.52 23.34
CA TYR A 138 31.75 -19.17 23.84
C TYR A 138 31.15 -19.20 25.25
N ASP A 139 30.04 -19.92 25.43
CA ASP A 139 29.32 -20.03 26.71
C ASP A 139 30.22 -20.60 27.82
N ARG A 140 31.16 -21.49 27.47
CA ARG A 140 32.13 -22.05 28.44
C ARG A 140 33.16 -21.01 28.85
N LEU A 141 33.71 -20.26 27.91
CA LEU A 141 34.69 -19.21 28.18
C LEU A 141 34.05 -18.05 28.95
N GLU A 142 32.82 -17.68 28.61
CA GLU A 142 32.04 -16.68 29.34
C GLU A 142 31.75 -17.14 30.78
N ALA A 143 31.35 -18.39 30.99
CA ALA A 143 31.09 -18.92 32.33
C ALA A 143 32.36 -19.03 33.20
N GLU A 144 33.52 -19.27 32.59
CA GLU A 144 34.79 -19.43 33.31
C GLU A 144 35.48 -18.09 33.61
N TYR A 145 35.38 -17.12 32.70
CA TYR A 145 36.13 -15.85 32.77
C TYR A 145 35.25 -14.59 32.87
N GLY A 146 33.92 -14.68 32.72
CA GLY A 146 33.02 -13.53 32.70
C GLY A 146 32.88 -12.76 34.03
N GLU A 147 33.23 -13.38 35.15
CA GLU A 147 33.30 -12.72 36.48
C GLU A 147 34.73 -12.27 36.86
N SER A 148 35.73 -12.46 35.98
CA SER A 148 37.12 -12.04 36.22
C SER A 148 37.30 -10.55 35.88
N ASP A 149 38.05 -9.82 36.71
CA ASP A 149 38.41 -8.42 36.46
C ASP A 149 39.46 -8.26 35.33
N GLU A 150 40.22 -9.33 35.02
CA GLU A 150 41.18 -9.38 33.90
C GLU A 150 41.02 -10.69 33.12
N LEU A 151 40.89 -10.58 31.80
CA LEU A 151 40.89 -11.69 30.85
C LEU A 151 42.32 -11.99 30.40
N PRO A 152 42.79 -13.25 30.45
CA PRO A 152 44.04 -13.63 29.81
C PRO A 152 44.03 -13.32 28.31
N ASP A 153 45.13 -12.80 27.77
CA ASP A 153 45.26 -12.39 26.35
C ASP A 153 44.88 -13.50 25.35
N ASP A 154 45.16 -14.76 25.69
CA ASP A 154 44.82 -15.92 24.86
C ASP A 154 43.32 -16.24 24.86
N VAL A 155 42.63 -15.96 25.97
CA VAL A 155 41.17 -16.12 26.10
C VAL A 155 40.45 -14.98 25.37
N ASP A 156 40.90 -13.74 25.53
CA ASP A 156 40.39 -12.58 24.81
C ASP A 156 40.51 -12.77 23.28
N GLN A 157 41.70 -13.18 22.82
CA GLN A 157 41.92 -13.52 21.42
C GLN A 157 41.01 -14.66 20.94
N ARG A 158 40.75 -15.67 21.78
CA ARG A 158 39.89 -16.79 21.43
C ARG A 158 38.42 -16.39 21.35
N LEU A 159 37.94 -15.57 22.27
CA LEU A 159 36.58 -15.01 22.23
C LEU A 159 36.37 -14.20 20.96
N GLY A 160 37.30 -13.30 20.61
CA GLY A 160 37.23 -12.54 19.36
C GLY A 160 37.21 -13.42 18.11
N GLN A 161 37.97 -14.52 18.08
CA GLN A 161 37.91 -15.50 16.98
C GLN A 161 36.55 -16.20 16.90
N ILE A 162 35.97 -16.56 18.03
CA ILE A 162 34.66 -17.22 18.09
C ILE A 162 33.56 -16.26 17.65
N GLU A 163 33.57 -15.02 18.12
CA GLU A 163 32.61 -13.98 17.72
C GLU A 163 32.69 -13.72 16.21
N THR A 164 33.91 -13.56 15.67
CA THR A 164 34.13 -13.41 14.22
C THR A 164 33.59 -14.61 13.44
N ALA A 165 33.82 -15.83 13.93
CA ALA A 165 33.35 -17.05 13.28
C ALA A 165 31.82 -17.19 13.36
N LEU A 166 31.19 -16.78 14.46
CA LEU A 166 29.74 -16.79 14.63
C LEU A 166 29.07 -15.74 13.73
N GLU A 167 29.63 -14.54 13.65
CA GLU A 167 29.16 -13.47 12.77
C GLU A 167 29.23 -13.86 11.29
N ALA A 168 30.24 -14.64 10.87
CA ALA A 168 30.33 -15.18 9.51
C ALA A 168 29.15 -16.12 9.14
N PHE A 169 28.54 -16.78 10.12
CA PHE A 169 27.32 -17.58 9.90
C PHE A 169 26.04 -16.73 9.82
N GLU A 170 26.07 -15.50 10.34
CA GLU A 170 24.93 -14.57 10.35
C GLU A 170 24.94 -13.63 9.14
N SER A 171 26.12 -13.22 8.66
CA SER A 171 26.35 -12.36 7.50
C SER A 171 26.36 -13.11 6.14
N ARG A 172 25.52 -14.14 6.00
CA ARG A 172 25.49 -15.04 4.83
C ARG A 172 25.05 -14.32 3.55
N PRO A 173 25.62 -14.68 2.39
CA PRO A 173 25.15 -14.19 1.10
C PRO A 173 23.65 -14.50 0.90
N MET A 174 22.93 -13.52 0.33
CA MET A 174 21.55 -13.69 -0.10
C MET A 174 21.51 -14.33 -1.49
N HIS A 175 20.63 -15.30 -1.69
CA HIS A 175 20.36 -15.89 -3.00
C HIS A 175 19.27 -15.10 -3.73
N TYR A 176 19.51 -14.83 -5.01
CA TYR A 176 18.59 -14.15 -5.92
C TYR A 176 18.40 -15.01 -7.17
N ASP A 177 17.20 -14.97 -7.76
CA ASP A 177 16.93 -15.68 -9.02
C ASP A 177 17.75 -15.06 -10.16
N GLY A 178 18.29 -15.87 -11.07
CA GLY A 178 19.09 -15.39 -12.20
C GLY A 178 18.35 -14.40 -13.11
N ALA A 179 17.02 -14.54 -13.26
CA ALA A 179 16.18 -13.59 -13.99
C ALA A 179 16.03 -12.24 -13.26
N GLU A 180 16.14 -12.25 -11.93
CA GLU A 180 16.11 -11.05 -11.09
C GLU A 180 17.45 -10.33 -11.11
N ILE A 181 18.56 -11.07 -11.03
CA ILE A 181 19.93 -10.55 -11.16
C ILE A 181 20.09 -9.83 -12.51
N ALA A 182 19.59 -10.42 -13.61
CA ALA A 182 19.72 -9.87 -14.96
C ALA A 182 18.99 -8.53 -15.19
N ARG A 183 18.10 -8.10 -14.28
CA ARG A 183 17.36 -6.83 -14.36
C ARG A 183 17.60 -5.87 -13.21
N ALA A 184 18.20 -6.34 -12.13
CA ALA A 184 18.53 -5.56 -10.97
C ALA A 184 19.99 -5.14 -10.98
N GLY A 185 20.32 -4.13 -10.18
CA GLY A 185 21.68 -3.68 -9.98
C GLY A 185 22.08 -3.59 -8.53
N VAL A 186 23.33 -3.19 -8.34
CA VAL A 186 24.01 -3.18 -7.05
C VAL A 186 24.63 -1.81 -6.81
N PHE A 187 24.53 -1.35 -5.58
CA PHE A 187 25.28 -0.21 -5.07
C PHE A 187 26.43 -0.70 -4.20
N ILE A 188 27.62 -0.15 -4.44
CA ILE A 188 28.82 -0.42 -3.64
C ILE A 188 29.29 0.90 -3.05
N SER A 189 29.41 0.94 -1.72
CA SER A 189 29.88 2.11 -0.99
C SER A 189 30.64 1.75 0.27
N ILE A 190 31.08 2.77 1.00
CA ILE A 190 31.78 2.64 2.29
C ILE A 190 30.95 3.37 3.33
N ASP A 191 30.68 2.73 4.45
CA ASP A 191 29.93 3.37 5.54
C ASP A 191 30.79 4.37 6.34
N ARG A 192 30.26 4.83 7.47
CA ARG A 192 30.92 5.81 8.32
C ARG A 192 32.12 5.24 9.06
N ASP A 193 32.11 3.95 9.34
CA ASP A 193 33.12 3.24 10.11
C ASP A 193 34.22 2.66 9.20
N GLY A 194 34.04 2.76 7.88
CA GLY A 194 35.02 2.33 6.89
C GLY A 194 34.74 0.94 6.34
N ASP A 195 33.59 0.35 6.65
CA ASP A 195 33.21 -0.97 6.21
C ASP A 195 32.56 -0.94 4.82
N LEU A 196 32.76 -2.02 4.08
CA LEU A 196 32.20 -2.19 2.74
C LEU A 196 30.69 -2.43 2.83
N VAL A 197 29.91 -1.57 2.19
CA VAL A 197 28.46 -1.75 2.02
C VAL A 197 28.15 -2.16 0.59
N VAL A 198 27.61 -3.37 0.43
CA VAL A 198 27.14 -3.88 -0.86
C VAL A 198 25.62 -4.08 -0.83
N ASP A 199 24.92 -3.10 -1.38
CA ASP A 199 23.46 -3.05 -1.39
C ASP A 199 22.90 -3.58 -2.72
N ARG A 200 22.47 -4.85 -2.71
CA ARG A 200 22.11 -5.63 -3.91
C ARG A 200 20.63 -5.49 -4.27
N ALA A 201 20.30 -5.92 -5.48
CA ALA A 201 18.94 -6.23 -5.92
C ALA A 201 17.98 -5.01 -6.05
N HIS A 202 18.48 -3.91 -6.63
CA HIS A 202 17.69 -2.72 -6.95
C HIS A 202 17.26 -2.69 -8.42
N VAL A 203 15.97 -2.55 -8.71
CA VAL A 203 15.43 -2.46 -10.08
C VAL A 203 15.07 -1.02 -10.41
N ARG A 204 15.59 -0.50 -11.53
CA ARG A 204 15.19 0.80 -12.08
C ARG A 204 13.84 0.71 -12.79
N PRO A 205 13.04 1.78 -12.83
CA PRO A 205 11.75 1.78 -13.54
C PRO A 205 11.83 1.32 -15.00
N GLU A 206 12.89 1.70 -15.72
CA GLU A 206 13.15 1.28 -17.10
C GLU A 206 13.59 -0.18 -17.26
N ASP A 207 14.03 -0.81 -16.18
CA ASP A 207 14.52 -2.19 -16.13
C ASP A 207 13.46 -3.17 -15.63
N GLU A 208 12.26 -2.65 -15.31
CA GLU A 208 11.10 -3.49 -15.08
C GLU A 208 10.82 -4.33 -16.33
N ALA A 209 10.50 -5.60 -16.13
CA ALA A 209 10.20 -6.47 -17.25
C ALA A 209 8.97 -5.92 -17.99
N MET A 210 9.17 -5.40 -19.21
CA MET A 210 8.09 -5.29 -20.18
C MET A 210 7.54 -6.71 -20.36
N GLN A 211 6.26 -6.90 -20.07
CA GLN A 211 5.57 -8.12 -20.50
C GLN A 211 5.80 -8.26 -22.00
N ALA A 212 6.48 -9.33 -22.41
CA ALA A 212 6.79 -9.58 -23.80
C ALA A 212 5.47 -9.68 -24.59
N VAL A 213 5.16 -8.62 -25.32
CA VAL A 213 4.26 -8.70 -26.47
C VAL A 213 5.12 -9.27 -27.59
N ASP A 214 5.03 -10.58 -27.83
CA ASP A 214 5.60 -11.18 -29.03
C ASP A 214 4.85 -10.62 -30.25
N GLY A 215 5.42 -9.57 -30.84
CA GLY A 215 4.93 -8.97 -32.06
C GLY A 215 5.24 -9.84 -33.27
N HIS A 216 4.43 -9.74 -34.33
CA HIS A 216 4.88 -9.99 -35.70
C HIS A 216 4.23 -9.01 -36.69
N SER A 217 5.08 -8.11 -37.17
CA SER A 217 5.29 -7.75 -38.57
C SER A 217 4.67 -6.46 -39.14
N ALA A 218 5.61 -5.59 -39.53
CA ALA A 218 5.71 -4.80 -40.77
C ALA A 218 5.42 -3.29 -40.69
N GLU A 219 6.51 -2.53 -40.64
CA GLU A 219 6.69 -1.16 -41.16
C GLU A 219 7.89 -1.23 -42.14
N PRO A 220 8.14 -0.29 -43.09
CA PRO A 220 7.57 1.07 -43.18
C PRO A 220 7.19 1.55 -44.60
N GLY A 221 6.46 2.66 -44.68
CA GLY A 221 6.10 3.28 -45.96
C GLY A 221 5.68 4.75 -45.91
N CYS A 222 6.65 5.63 -45.62
CA CYS A 222 6.73 7.04 -46.04
C CYS A 222 5.84 8.10 -45.37
N ALA A 223 6.53 9.12 -44.86
CA ALA A 223 6.03 10.30 -44.18
C ALA A 223 5.73 11.46 -45.16
N THR A 224 4.83 12.34 -44.71
CA THR A 224 4.82 13.83 -44.87
C THR A 224 4.65 14.39 -46.30
N GLU A 225 3.88 15.44 -46.62
CA GLU A 225 3.40 16.61 -45.87
C GLU A 225 2.45 17.47 -46.75
N ASN A 226 1.70 18.37 -46.08
CA ASN A 226 1.22 19.71 -46.52
C ASN A 226 -0.13 19.98 -47.23
N GLU A 227 -0.85 20.89 -46.54
CA GLU A 227 -1.63 22.08 -46.98
C GLU A 227 -2.69 21.97 -48.10
N ASP A 228 -3.97 22.23 -47.77
CA ASP A 228 -4.59 23.58 -47.84
C ASP A 228 -6.15 23.51 -47.96
N SER A 229 -6.80 24.49 -47.33
CA SER A 229 -8.11 25.07 -47.64
C SER A 229 -9.44 24.38 -47.26
N ARG A 230 -10.01 24.95 -46.17
CA ARG A 230 -11.37 25.54 -46.02
C ARG A 230 -12.59 24.67 -46.37
N HIS A 231 -13.39 24.35 -45.33
CA HIS A 231 -14.74 24.92 -45.08
C HIS A 231 -15.36 24.29 -43.81
N ASN A 232 -15.85 25.12 -42.89
CA ASN A 232 -16.81 24.71 -41.86
C ASN A 232 -18.19 24.54 -42.55
N PRO A 233 -19.02 23.55 -42.17
CA PRO A 233 -20.00 23.87 -41.13
C PRO A 233 -20.40 22.70 -40.20
N SER A 234 -21.03 23.12 -39.12
CA SER A 234 -22.12 22.45 -38.39
C SER A 234 -21.77 21.48 -37.26
N ALA A 235 -22.15 21.94 -36.08
CA ALA A 235 -22.46 21.15 -34.91
C ALA A 235 -23.30 19.91 -35.24
N ARG A 236 -22.96 18.80 -34.58
CA ARG A 236 -23.98 17.85 -34.13
C ARG A 236 -23.62 17.41 -32.73
N ALA A 237 -24.36 17.97 -31.77
CA ALA A 237 -24.57 17.34 -30.48
C ALA A 237 -25.01 15.89 -30.75
N ILE A 238 -24.22 14.93 -30.27
CA ILE A 238 -24.67 13.54 -30.20
C ILE A 238 -25.58 13.49 -28.96
N ILE A 239 -26.86 13.73 -29.20
CA ILE A 239 -27.91 13.29 -28.31
C ILE A 239 -27.94 11.76 -28.47
N THR A 240 -27.34 11.05 -27.52
CA THR A 240 -27.54 9.60 -27.40
C THR A 240 -28.90 9.37 -26.75
N ILE A 241 -29.95 9.41 -27.57
CA ILE A 241 -31.27 8.88 -27.19
C ILE A 241 -31.15 7.36 -27.07
N GLY A 242 -31.45 6.86 -25.87
CA GLY A 242 -31.98 5.52 -25.60
C GLY A 242 -31.26 4.35 -26.26
N ALA A 243 -30.12 3.93 -25.70
CA ALA A 243 -29.63 2.59 -25.96
C ALA A 243 -30.53 1.59 -25.21
N GLN A 244 -31.32 0.85 -25.98
CA GLN A 244 -32.22 -0.20 -25.51
C GLN A 244 -31.45 -1.20 -24.63
N ALA A 245 -31.99 -1.42 -23.43
CA ALA A 245 -31.58 -2.52 -22.58
C ALA A 245 -31.86 -3.83 -23.33
N SER A 246 -30.80 -4.57 -23.66
CA SER A 246 -30.93 -5.96 -24.09
C SER A 246 -31.48 -6.76 -22.90
N GLU A 247 -32.67 -7.34 -23.09
CA GLU A 247 -33.29 -8.24 -22.12
C GLU A 247 -32.36 -9.44 -21.89
N PRO A 248 -32.12 -9.85 -20.63
CA PRO A 248 -31.43 -11.10 -20.35
C PRO A 248 -32.33 -12.26 -20.76
N GLU A 249 -31.83 -13.15 -21.62
CA GLU A 249 -32.52 -14.39 -22.01
C GLU A 249 -32.93 -15.18 -20.77
N GLU A 250 -34.21 -15.58 -20.73
CA GLU A 250 -34.76 -16.50 -19.74
C GLU A 250 -34.12 -17.88 -19.96
N ASP A 251 -33.37 -18.36 -18.97
CA ASP A 251 -32.80 -19.71 -18.95
C ASP A 251 -33.12 -20.32 -17.59
N ASP A 252 -33.87 -21.42 -17.66
CA ASP A 252 -34.42 -22.20 -16.56
C ASP A 252 -33.29 -22.96 -15.85
N GLY A 253 -32.93 -22.48 -14.66
CA GLY A 253 -32.12 -23.23 -13.72
C GLY A 253 -32.11 -22.57 -12.35
N ASP A 254 -32.22 -23.38 -11.30
CA ASP A 254 -32.11 -23.00 -9.88
C ASP A 254 -30.75 -22.39 -9.49
N THR A 255 -29.86 -22.14 -10.44
CA THR A 255 -28.54 -21.55 -10.23
C THR A 255 -28.61 -20.04 -10.27
N ILE A 256 -28.41 -19.42 -9.12
CA ILE A 256 -28.33 -17.97 -8.93
C ILE A 256 -27.18 -17.40 -9.78
N LYS A 257 -27.52 -16.67 -10.86
CA LYS A 257 -26.52 -16.02 -11.74
C LYS A 257 -25.86 -14.84 -11.02
N PRO A 258 -24.56 -14.56 -11.23
CA PRO A 258 -23.88 -13.39 -10.68
C PRO A 258 -24.54 -12.08 -11.15
N LEU A 259 -24.46 -11.01 -10.35
CA LEU A 259 -25.05 -9.71 -10.69
C LEU A 259 -24.46 -9.18 -12.02
N PRO A 260 -25.27 -8.50 -12.87
CA PRO A 260 -24.75 -7.85 -14.07
C PRO A 260 -23.61 -6.89 -13.74
N GLU A 261 -22.52 -6.93 -14.51
CA GLU A 261 -21.31 -6.13 -14.26
C GLU A 261 -21.62 -4.64 -14.10
N ARG A 262 -22.47 -4.10 -14.98
CA ARG A 262 -22.91 -2.71 -14.93
C ARG A 262 -23.61 -2.37 -13.61
N LEU A 263 -24.43 -3.29 -13.09
CA LEU A 263 -25.13 -3.11 -11.83
C LEU A 263 -24.15 -3.09 -10.65
N VAL A 264 -23.11 -3.93 -10.67
CA VAL A 264 -22.05 -3.91 -9.63
C VAL A 264 -21.30 -2.58 -9.63
N ILE A 265 -20.98 -2.03 -10.80
CA ILE A 265 -20.34 -0.71 -10.93
C ILE A 265 -21.24 0.39 -10.34
N GLU A 266 -22.53 0.39 -10.68
CA GLU A 266 -23.49 1.39 -10.18
C GLU A 266 -23.69 1.27 -8.66
N LEU A 267 -23.82 0.05 -8.12
CA LEU A 267 -23.95 -0.18 -6.67
C LEU A 267 -22.68 0.26 -5.92
N THR A 268 -21.49 -0.06 -6.44
CA THR A 268 -20.23 0.37 -5.79
C THR A 268 -19.98 1.88 -5.92
N ALA A 269 -20.59 2.57 -6.88
CA ALA A 269 -20.62 4.04 -6.93
C ALA A 269 -21.44 4.63 -5.77
N HIS A 270 -22.62 4.07 -5.46
CA HIS A 270 -23.39 4.45 -4.27
C HIS A 270 -22.59 4.26 -2.99
N ARG A 271 -21.94 3.10 -2.84
CA ARG A 271 -21.10 2.80 -1.69
C ARG A 271 -19.94 3.78 -1.54
N THR A 272 -19.28 4.12 -2.65
CA THR A 272 -18.18 5.09 -2.65
C THR A 272 -18.67 6.45 -2.16
N LEU A 273 -19.79 6.95 -2.69
CA LEU A 273 -20.32 8.26 -2.28
C LEU A 273 -20.77 8.29 -0.81
N ALA A 274 -21.40 7.23 -0.33
CA ALA A 274 -21.81 7.11 1.07
C ALA A 274 -20.59 7.10 2.01
N LEU A 275 -19.53 6.35 1.66
CA LEU A 275 -18.29 6.30 2.43
C LEU A 275 -17.54 7.64 2.44
N ARG A 276 -17.59 8.40 1.34
CA ARG A 276 -17.06 9.78 1.31
C ARG A 276 -17.74 10.65 2.35
N ASN A 277 -19.08 10.62 2.40
CA ASN A 277 -19.81 11.42 3.38
C ASN A 277 -19.50 10.99 4.82
N ALA A 278 -19.55 9.67 5.10
CA ALA A 278 -19.27 9.13 6.43
C ALA A 278 -17.85 9.46 6.91
N LEU A 279 -16.84 9.42 6.04
CA LEU A 279 -15.46 9.78 6.40
C LEU A 279 -15.31 11.29 6.66
N ALA A 280 -15.97 12.14 5.86
CA ALA A 280 -15.93 13.59 6.05
C ALA A 280 -16.57 14.03 7.39
N GLU A 281 -17.52 13.27 7.92
CA GLU A 281 -18.15 13.48 9.23
C GLU A 281 -17.32 12.93 10.41
N ASN A 282 -16.30 12.09 10.14
CA ASN A 282 -15.49 11.42 11.15
C ASN A 282 -14.01 11.85 11.10
N GLN A 283 -13.71 13.00 11.71
CA GLN A 283 -12.38 13.65 11.72
C GLN A 283 -11.22 12.72 12.12
N HIS A 284 -11.36 11.98 13.23
CA HIS A 284 -10.32 11.08 13.71
C HIS A 284 -9.99 9.99 12.69
N VAL A 285 -11.01 9.38 12.08
CA VAL A 285 -10.85 8.31 11.10
C VAL A 285 -10.20 8.84 9.81
N ALA A 286 -10.53 10.07 9.39
CA ALA A 286 -9.90 10.70 8.24
C ALA A 286 -8.40 10.95 8.45
N ILE A 287 -8.00 11.45 9.63
CA ILE A 287 -6.58 11.61 9.98
C ILE A 287 -5.88 10.26 10.04
N THR A 288 -6.48 9.26 10.67
CA THR A 288 -5.92 7.90 10.74
C THR A 288 -5.74 7.29 9.35
N ALA A 289 -6.70 7.47 8.44
CA ALA A 289 -6.61 6.96 7.07
C ALA A 289 -5.48 7.64 6.27
N LEU A 290 -5.35 8.97 6.39
CA LEU A 290 -4.26 9.73 5.76
C LEU A 290 -2.90 9.31 6.32
N LEU A 291 -2.76 9.25 7.65
CA LEU A 291 -1.51 8.84 8.29
C LEU A 291 -1.13 7.41 7.93
N HIS A 292 -2.08 6.47 7.95
CA HIS A 292 -1.84 5.09 7.53
C HIS A 292 -1.31 5.01 6.10
N ARG A 293 -1.86 5.82 5.17
CA ARG A 293 -1.35 5.88 3.80
C ARG A 293 0.07 6.47 3.74
N LEU A 294 0.30 7.61 4.40
CA LEU A 294 1.63 8.23 4.45
C LEU A 294 2.68 7.27 5.06
N VAL A 295 2.31 6.49 6.08
CA VAL A 295 3.17 5.46 6.67
C VAL A 295 3.44 4.32 5.68
N LEU A 296 2.43 3.84 4.95
CA LEU A 296 2.63 2.82 3.92
C LEU A 296 3.50 3.31 2.75
N ASP A 297 3.33 4.57 2.33
CA ASP A 297 4.13 5.17 1.26
C ASP A 297 5.57 5.44 1.71
N THR A 298 5.77 5.84 2.97
CA THR A 298 7.09 6.15 3.53
C THR A 298 7.88 4.90 3.92
N PHE A 299 7.22 3.85 4.43
CA PHE A 299 7.89 2.69 5.04
C PHE A 299 7.53 1.35 4.40
N GLY A 300 6.49 1.27 3.58
CA GLY A 300 5.90 0.00 3.14
C GLY A 300 6.42 -0.57 1.81
N GLN A 301 7.20 0.18 1.03
CA GLN A 301 7.67 -0.22 -0.32
C GLN A 301 6.54 -0.79 -1.21
N ARG A 302 5.32 -0.24 -1.16
CA ARG A 302 4.16 -0.73 -1.94
C ARG A 302 3.79 0.21 -3.09
N SER A 303 3.46 -0.36 -4.24
CA SER A 303 2.87 0.34 -5.39
C SER A 303 1.45 0.89 -5.09
N ALA A 304 1.05 1.91 -5.84
CA ALA A 304 -0.14 2.76 -5.68
C ALA A 304 -1.48 2.03 -5.94
N ILE A 305 -1.94 1.20 -5.00
CA ILE A 305 -3.20 0.44 -5.15
C ILE A 305 -4.09 0.41 -3.89
N GLY A 306 -4.09 1.50 -3.11
CA GLY A 306 -4.96 1.66 -1.93
C GLY A 306 -6.29 2.39 -2.24
N CYS A 307 -7.23 2.37 -1.29
CA CYS A 307 -8.51 3.09 -1.35
C CYS A 307 -8.38 4.62 -1.17
N VAL A 308 -7.25 5.08 -0.63
CA VAL A 308 -6.82 6.48 -0.48
C VAL A 308 -5.46 6.62 -1.17
N GLU A 309 -5.38 7.48 -2.18
CA GLU A 309 -4.12 7.90 -2.81
C GLU A 309 -3.60 9.20 -2.13
N ALA A 310 -2.31 9.32 -1.81
CA ALA A 310 -1.74 10.52 -1.16
C ALA A 310 -1.44 11.64 -2.17
N PHE A 311 -2.47 11.99 -2.92
CA PHE A 311 -2.73 13.23 -3.64
C PHE A 311 -4.25 13.22 -3.81
N VAL A 312 -4.96 14.32 -3.54
CA VAL A 312 -6.43 14.32 -3.68
C VAL A 312 -6.79 14.34 -5.17
N ARG A 313 -6.72 13.18 -5.83
CA ARG A 313 -7.32 12.98 -7.14
C ARG A 313 -8.81 12.87 -6.91
N HIS A 314 -9.57 13.84 -7.42
CA HIS A 314 -11.02 13.72 -7.47
C HIS A 314 -11.38 12.44 -8.24
N VAL A 315 -11.83 11.39 -7.53
CA VAL A 315 -12.33 10.20 -8.23
C VAL A 315 -13.68 10.56 -8.82
N HIS A 316 -13.74 10.60 -10.14
CA HIS A 316 -14.97 10.80 -10.88
C HIS A 316 -15.79 9.51 -10.89
N LEU A 317 -17.11 9.62 -10.80
CA LEU A 317 -18.04 8.49 -10.88
C LEU A 317 -18.60 8.44 -12.32
N PRO A 318 -17.95 7.77 -13.28
CA PRO A 318 -18.33 7.84 -14.70
C PRO A 318 -19.67 7.16 -15.03
N TRP A 319 -20.07 6.15 -14.24
CA TRP A 319 -21.33 5.44 -14.39
C TRP A 319 -22.15 5.58 -13.11
N GLN A 320 -23.33 6.17 -13.23
CA GLN A 320 -24.20 6.53 -12.11
C GLN A 320 -25.63 6.11 -12.43
N ASP A 321 -26.39 5.77 -11.39
CA ASP A 321 -27.84 5.63 -11.51
C ASP A 321 -28.54 7.00 -11.56
N VAL A 322 -29.74 7.05 -12.15
CA VAL A 322 -30.51 8.29 -12.40
C VAL A 322 -30.80 9.05 -11.10
N GLY A 323 -30.94 8.35 -9.96
CA GLY A 323 -31.23 8.95 -8.65
C GLY A 323 -30.00 9.33 -7.80
N LEU A 324 -28.77 8.99 -8.20
CA LEU A 324 -27.58 9.16 -7.34
C LEU A 324 -27.34 10.63 -6.96
N LYS A 325 -27.51 11.54 -7.93
CA LYS A 325 -27.32 12.98 -7.75
C LYS A 325 -28.29 13.58 -6.72
N ASP A 326 -29.49 13.04 -6.61
CA ASP A 326 -30.53 13.55 -5.71
C ASP A 326 -30.54 12.87 -4.33
N SER A 327 -29.62 11.92 -4.11
CA SER A 327 -29.46 11.21 -2.85
C SER A 327 -29.09 12.14 -1.69
N PRO A 328 -29.46 11.80 -0.43
CA PRO A 328 -29.09 12.60 0.74
C PRO A 328 -27.58 12.83 0.86
N ALA A 329 -26.77 11.79 0.60
CA ALA A 329 -25.32 11.88 0.64
C ALA A 329 -24.75 12.83 -0.43
N ALA A 330 -25.29 12.80 -1.66
CA ALA A 330 -24.86 13.73 -2.72
C ALA A 330 -25.12 15.18 -2.32
N LYS A 331 -26.33 15.48 -1.83
CA LYS A 331 -26.70 16.83 -1.38
C LYS A 331 -25.83 17.30 -0.22
N ALA A 332 -25.62 16.46 0.79
CA ALA A 332 -24.79 16.80 1.94
C ALA A 332 -23.32 17.09 1.54
N VAL A 333 -22.76 16.31 0.60
CA VAL A 333 -21.41 16.55 0.07
C VAL A 333 -21.34 17.86 -0.69
N ASP A 334 -22.29 18.14 -1.57
CA ASP A 334 -22.34 19.36 -2.38
C ASP A 334 -22.55 20.61 -1.51
N GLU A 335 -23.48 20.56 -0.57
CA GLU A 335 -23.74 21.66 0.37
C GLU A 335 -22.51 21.96 1.23
N ARG A 336 -21.85 20.92 1.76
CA ARG A 336 -20.61 21.08 2.54
C ARG A 336 -19.47 21.63 1.68
N HIS A 337 -19.36 21.19 0.43
CA HIS A 337 -18.34 21.67 -0.50
C HIS A 337 -18.54 23.15 -0.84
N GLU A 338 -19.76 23.55 -1.21
CA GLU A 338 -20.07 24.95 -1.53
C GLU A 338 -19.96 25.85 -0.30
N ALA A 339 -20.32 25.36 0.90
CA ALA A 339 -20.08 26.08 2.15
C ALA A 339 -18.59 26.39 2.36
N TRP A 340 -17.71 25.40 2.21
CA TRP A 340 -16.26 25.60 2.29
C TRP A 340 -15.74 26.52 1.19
N LYS A 341 -16.12 26.27 -0.06
CA LYS A 341 -15.69 27.04 -1.22
C LYS A 341 -16.07 28.52 -1.11
N SER A 342 -17.20 28.85 -0.45
CA SER A 342 -17.64 30.23 -0.25
C SER A 342 -16.75 31.05 0.69
N VAL A 343 -15.95 30.39 1.55
CA VAL A 343 -15.12 31.04 2.57
C VAL A 343 -13.62 30.89 2.34
N ILE A 344 -13.18 29.97 1.46
CA ILE A 344 -11.77 29.74 1.16
C ILE A 344 -11.24 30.82 0.20
N PRO A 345 -10.20 31.58 0.57
CA PRO A 345 -9.60 32.58 -0.30
C PRO A 345 -8.62 31.92 -1.29
N LEU A 346 -9.13 31.35 -2.39
CA LEU A 346 -8.34 30.63 -3.39
C LEU A 346 -7.54 31.52 -4.36
N ASP A 347 -7.83 32.83 -4.39
CA ASP A 347 -7.24 33.75 -5.36
C ASP A 347 -5.79 34.19 -5.02
N ASP A 348 -5.33 33.91 -3.79
CA ASP A 348 -4.01 34.27 -3.28
C ASP A 348 -3.47 33.20 -2.32
N ASP A 349 -2.33 32.62 -2.66
CA ASP A 349 -1.68 31.52 -1.94
C ASP A 349 -1.25 31.93 -0.52
N GLU A 350 -0.75 33.16 -0.35
CA GLU A 350 -0.33 33.67 0.96
C GLU A 350 -1.56 33.93 1.85
N ALA A 351 -2.64 34.43 1.27
CA ALA A 351 -3.91 34.62 1.97
C ALA A 351 -4.56 33.28 2.37
N LEU A 352 -4.44 32.25 1.52
CA LEU A 352 -4.88 30.89 1.81
C LEU A 352 -4.11 30.30 2.98
N TRP A 353 -2.77 30.40 2.97
CA TRP A 353 -1.93 29.93 4.06
C TRP A 353 -2.29 30.61 5.39
N ALA A 354 -2.37 31.94 5.40
CA ALA A 354 -2.73 32.71 6.59
C ALA A 354 -4.16 32.42 7.08
N TRP A 355 -5.09 32.08 6.19
CA TRP A 355 -6.44 31.68 6.55
C TRP A 355 -6.47 30.29 7.19
N LEU A 356 -5.79 29.30 6.58
CA LEU A 356 -5.66 27.94 7.12
C LEU A 356 -4.99 27.94 8.50
N ASP A 357 -3.94 28.74 8.68
CA ASP A 357 -3.22 28.86 9.95
C ASP A 357 -4.10 29.43 11.08
N ARG A 358 -5.05 30.30 10.74
CA ARG A 358 -5.99 30.91 11.70
C ARG A 358 -7.21 30.06 12.02
N LEU A 359 -7.48 28.98 11.27
CA LEU A 359 -8.55 28.06 11.60
C LEU A 359 -8.29 27.42 12.96
N ASP A 360 -9.33 27.34 13.78
CA ASP A 360 -9.29 26.53 14.99
C ASP A 360 -9.10 25.04 14.62
N GLU A 361 -8.63 24.26 15.58
CA GLU A 361 -8.27 22.86 15.37
C GLU A 361 -9.46 22.03 14.85
N ALA A 362 -10.67 22.27 15.35
CA ALA A 362 -11.85 21.52 14.92
C ALA A 362 -12.23 21.86 13.47
N SER A 363 -12.20 23.14 13.10
CA SER A 363 -12.42 23.57 11.70
C SER A 363 -11.34 23.01 10.76
N ARG A 364 -10.07 23.03 11.18
CA ARG A 364 -8.95 22.51 10.39
C ARG A 364 -9.08 21.01 10.14
N GLN A 365 -9.43 20.24 11.17
CA GLN A 365 -9.67 18.81 11.06
C GLN A 365 -10.91 18.49 10.21
N THR A 366 -11.98 19.29 10.31
CA THR A 366 -13.17 19.15 9.46
C THR A 366 -12.83 19.39 7.99
N LEU A 367 -12.09 20.45 7.69
CA LEU A 367 -11.64 20.76 6.33
C LEU A 367 -10.73 19.65 5.79
N LEU A 368 -9.77 19.17 6.59
CA LEU A 368 -8.90 18.06 6.23
C LEU A 368 -9.71 16.79 5.92
N ALA A 369 -10.67 16.43 6.76
CA ALA A 369 -11.53 15.27 6.55
C ALA A 369 -12.36 15.41 5.26
N HIS A 370 -12.88 16.61 4.98
CA HIS A 370 -13.57 16.91 3.72
C HIS A 370 -12.65 16.74 2.51
N CYS A 371 -11.43 17.27 2.54
CA CYS A 371 -10.45 17.12 1.46
C CYS A 371 -10.08 15.64 1.23
N VAL A 372 -9.75 14.91 2.30
CA VAL A 372 -9.38 13.48 2.24
C VAL A 372 -10.53 12.64 1.68
N SER A 373 -11.78 12.98 1.99
CA SER A 373 -12.95 12.24 1.51
C SER A 373 -13.00 12.15 -0.03
N TYR A 374 -12.60 13.18 -0.77
CA TYR A 374 -12.59 13.12 -2.24
C TYR A 374 -11.63 12.08 -2.83
N GLY A 375 -10.61 11.67 -2.07
CA GLY A 375 -9.68 10.61 -2.44
C GLY A 375 -10.22 9.19 -2.27
N ILE A 376 -11.38 8.99 -1.62
CA ILE A 376 -11.96 7.66 -1.40
C ILE A 376 -12.45 7.07 -2.73
N ASN A 377 -11.96 5.87 -3.04
CA ASN A 377 -12.39 5.03 -4.15
C ASN A 377 -12.80 3.63 -3.65
N ALA A 378 -14.09 3.34 -3.61
CA ALA A 378 -14.63 2.01 -3.32
C ALA A 378 -15.32 1.38 -4.55
N LEU A 379 -15.00 1.86 -5.75
CA LEU A 379 -15.59 1.39 -7.00
C LEU A 379 -15.07 0.01 -7.38
N PHE A 380 -16.00 -0.83 -7.85
CA PHE A 380 -15.66 -1.99 -8.64
C PHE A 380 -15.26 -1.54 -10.05
N GLU A 381 -14.07 -1.95 -10.47
CA GLU A 381 -13.58 -1.78 -11.83
C GLU A 381 -13.15 -3.17 -12.29
N ARG A 382 -13.69 -3.65 -13.41
CA ARG A 382 -13.34 -4.97 -13.92
C ARG A 382 -11.83 -5.01 -14.19
N PRO A 383 -11.10 -5.97 -13.59
CA PRO A 383 -9.68 -6.08 -13.84
C PRO A 383 -9.42 -6.36 -15.31
N ASN A 384 -8.61 -5.50 -15.93
CA ASN A 384 -8.28 -5.65 -17.34
C ASN A 384 -7.15 -6.69 -17.48
N PRO A 385 -7.37 -7.84 -18.15
CA PRO A 385 -6.31 -8.82 -18.37
C PRO A 385 -5.16 -8.30 -19.25
N TYR A 386 -5.37 -7.19 -19.97
CA TYR A 386 -4.49 -6.65 -21.00
C TYR A 386 -3.81 -5.32 -20.63
N GLY A 387 -3.76 -4.99 -19.32
CA GLY A 387 -2.72 -4.09 -18.79
C GLY A 387 -3.07 -2.61 -18.58
N SER A 388 -4.22 -2.12 -19.03
CA SER A 388 -4.70 -0.77 -18.64
C SER A 388 -5.88 -0.88 -17.67
N GLY A 389 -5.66 -0.56 -16.38
CA GLY A 389 -6.68 -0.60 -15.34
C GLY A 389 -6.19 -1.25 -14.04
N VAL A 390 -7.11 -1.41 -13.07
CA VAL A 390 -6.80 -2.07 -11.80
C VAL A 390 -6.52 -3.57 -12.02
N SER A 391 -5.51 -4.13 -11.35
CA SER A 391 -5.30 -5.58 -11.34
C SER A 391 -6.31 -6.26 -10.42
N GLN A 392 -6.49 -7.59 -10.54
CA GLN A 392 -7.37 -8.34 -9.62
C GLN A 392 -6.95 -8.14 -8.16
N HIS A 393 -5.65 -8.26 -7.89
CA HIS A 393 -5.09 -8.03 -6.55
C HIS A 393 -5.37 -6.60 -6.05
N GLY A 394 -5.22 -5.62 -6.94
CA GLY A 394 -5.50 -4.22 -6.64
C GLY A 394 -6.96 -3.95 -6.30
N LEU A 395 -7.88 -4.57 -7.04
CA LEU A 395 -9.31 -4.48 -6.78
C LEU A 395 -9.66 -5.12 -5.43
N ASP A 396 -9.15 -6.33 -5.16
CA ASP A 396 -9.38 -7.04 -3.90
C ASP A 396 -8.85 -6.24 -2.71
N GLN A 397 -7.69 -5.58 -2.87
CA GLN A 397 -7.15 -4.68 -1.85
C GLN A 397 -8.04 -3.46 -1.64
N ARG A 398 -8.45 -2.78 -2.71
CA ARG A 398 -9.33 -1.61 -2.65
C ARG A 398 -10.63 -1.92 -1.89
N LEU A 399 -11.29 -3.02 -2.23
CA LEU A 399 -12.55 -3.42 -1.60
C LEU A 399 -12.35 -3.77 -0.11
N ARG A 400 -11.26 -4.47 0.24
CA ARG A 400 -10.93 -4.80 1.63
C ARG A 400 -10.65 -3.57 2.48
N GLU A 401 -10.00 -2.56 1.91
CA GLU A 401 -9.76 -1.29 2.59
C GLU A 401 -11.05 -0.46 2.73
N ALA A 402 -11.90 -0.44 1.70
CA ALA A 402 -13.22 0.17 1.77
C ALA A 402 -14.09 -0.48 2.86
N ASP A 403 -14.02 -1.80 3.03
CA ASP A 403 -14.68 -2.52 4.12
C ASP A 403 -14.17 -2.08 5.50
N ARG A 404 -12.85 -1.91 5.64
CA ARG A 404 -12.23 -1.42 6.89
C ARG A 404 -12.73 -0.03 7.23
N LEU A 405 -12.77 0.87 6.26
CA LEU A 405 -13.26 2.24 6.45
C LEU A 405 -14.75 2.25 6.78
N SER A 406 -15.56 1.44 6.08
CA SER A 406 -17.00 1.33 6.35
C SER A 406 -17.26 0.94 7.81
N ARG A 407 -16.51 -0.04 8.35
CA ARG A 407 -16.59 -0.43 9.76
C ARG A 407 -16.12 0.67 10.71
N ALA A 408 -15.03 1.35 10.38
CA ALA A 408 -14.45 2.39 11.23
C ALA A 408 -15.34 3.64 11.33
N THR A 409 -16.05 3.99 10.25
CA THR A 409 -16.99 5.13 10.24
C THR A 409 -18.40 4.76 10.69
N GLY A 410 -18.69 3.47 10.94
CA GLY A 410 -20.04 2.99 11.20
C GLY A 410 -21.00 3.20 10.01
N LEU A 411 -20.48 3.14 8.77
CA LEU A 411 -21.30 3.34 7.58
C LEU A 411 -22.32 2.21 7.44
N ASP A 412 -23.60 2.57 7.43
CA ASP A 412 -24.72 1.72 7.09
C ASP A 412 -25.41 2.24 5.82
N MET A 413 -25.60 1.38 4.82
CA MET A 413 -26.19 1.77 3.54
C MET A 413 -27.71 2.00 3.62
N ILE A 414 -28.40 1.36 4.55
CA ILE A 414 -29.82 1.59 4.86
C ILE A 414 -29.99 2.97 5.50
N ASP A 415 -29.14 3.33 6.47
CA ASP A 415 -29.16 4.65 7.10
C ASP A 415 -28.71 5.75 6.13
N ALA A 416 -27.81 5.43 5.20
CA ALA A 416 -27.44 6.31 4.08
C ALA A 416 -28.58 6.50 3.05
N GLY A 417 -29.73 5.85 3.27
CA GLY A 417 -30.95 6.03 2.48
C GLY A 417 -31.08 5.13 1.26
N TRP A 418 -30.25 4.08 1.14
CA TRP A 418 -30.40 3.12 0.04
C TRP A 418 -31.57 2.17 0.28
N ARG A 419 -32.39 1.93 -0.74
CA ARG A 419 -33.47 0.94 -0.78
C ARG A 419 -33.55 0.31 -2.17
N PRO A 420 -33.94 -0.98 -2.30
CA PRO A 420 -34.10 -1.60 -3.61
C PRO A 420 -35.38 -1.07 -4.29
N THR A 421 -35.24 -0.53 -5.49
CA THR A 421 -36.37 -0.09 -6.34
C THR A 421 -36.33 -0.79 -7.69
N VAL A 422 -37.43 -0.71 -8.43
CA VAL A 422 -37.51 -1.15 -9.83
C VAL A 422 -36.41 -0.50 -10.66
N ASP A 423 -36.18 0.79 -10.47
CA ASP A 423 -35.25 1.55 -11.28
C ASP A 423 -33.78 1.24 -10.95
N ASN A 424 -33.43 1.03 -9.67
CA ASN A 424 -32.03 0.89 -9.25
C ASN A 424 -31.52 -0.55 -9.14
N TYR A 425 -32.40 -1.55 -8.95
CA TYR A 425 -31.99 -2.95 -8.74
C TYR A 425 -33.00 -3.95 -9.33
N LEU A 426 -34.26 -3.90 -8.88
CA LEU A 426 -35.25 -4.97 -9.11
C LEU A 426 -35.62 -5.13 -10.59
N GLY A 427 -35.66 -4.04 -11.35
CA GLY A 427 -35.89 -4.10 -12.81
C GLY A 427 -34.69 -4.61 -13.61
N ARG A 428 -33.49 -4.60 -13.02
CA ARG A 428 -32.21 -4.90 -13.69
C ARG A 428 -31.73 -6.33 -13.48
N VAL A 429 -32.29 -7.05 -12.52
CA VAL A 429 -31.93 -8.44 -12.21
C VAL A 429 -32.92 -9.45 -12.82
N THR A 430 -32.61 -10.75 -12.75
CA THR A 430 -33.51 -11.83 -13.22
C THR A 430 -34.67 -12.06 -12.24
N LYS A 431 -35.76 -12.70 -12.70
CA LYS A 431 -36.87 -13.09 -11.81
C LYS A 431 -36.39 -13.92 -10.61
N SER A 432 -35.48 -14.86 -10.84
CA SER A 432 -34.87 -15.68 -9.78
C SER A 432 -34.15 -14.84 -8.72
N ARG A 433 -33.41 -13.80 -9.12
CA ARG A 433 -32.77 -12.85 -8.20
C ARG A 433 -33.77 -11.97 -7.44
N ILE A 434 -34.87 -11.56 -8.08
CA ILE A 434 -35.94 -10.83 -7.39
C ILE A 434 -36.55 -11.71 -6.29
N LEU A 435 -36.85 -12.98 -6.61
CA LEU A 435 -37.41 -13.93 -5.65
C LEU A 435 -36.45 -14.25 -4.51
N GLU A 436 -35.15 -14.37 -4.79
CA GLU A 436 -34.11 -14.51 -3.76
C GLU A 436 -34.06 -13.30 -2.83
N ALA A 437 -34.02 -12.08 -3.37
CA ALA A 437 -34.02 -10.86 -2.58
C ALA A 437 -35.25 -10.74 -1.68
N VAL A 438 -36.43 -11.05 -2.22
CA VAL A 438 -37.70 -11.05 -1.48
C VAL A 438 -37.73 -12.15 -0.42
N ARG A 439 -37.19 -13.33 -0.71
CA ARG A 439 -37.07 -14.41 0.27
C ARG A 439 -36.16 -14.01 1.43
N GLU A 440 -35.02 -13.39 1.14
CA GLU A 440 -34.08 -12.93 2.17
C GLU A 440 -34.62 -11.76 3.01
N GLY A 441 -35.31 -10.80 2.39
CA GLY A 441 -35.79 -9.59 3.07
C GLY A 441 -37.19 -9.70 3.67
N ALA A 442 -38.08 -10.51 3.08
CA ALA A 442 -39.50 -10.58 3.45
C ALA A 442 -40.02 -12.02 3.66
N GLY A 443 -39.16 -13.03 3.54
CA GLY A 443 -39.47 -14.43 3.82
C GLY A 443 -40.03 -15.23 2.64
N ASP A 444 -40.04 -16.56 2.80
CA ASP A 444 -40.45 -17.51 1.76
C ASP A 444 -41.89 -17.33 1.28
N GLN A 445 -42.81 -17.01 2.19
CA GLN A 445 -44.22 -16.81 1.86
C GLN A 445 -44.41 -15.59 0.93
N ALA A 446 -43.66 -14.51 1.16
CA ALA A 446 -43.69 -13.33 0.32
C ALA A 446 -43.15 -13.62 -1.10
N ALA A 447 -42.10 -14.43 -1.21
CA ALA A 447 -41.57 -14.87 -2.50
C ALA A 447 -42.56 -15.73 -3.30
N GLN A 448 -43.27 -16.65 -2.64
CA GLN A 448 -44.31 -17.48 -3.26
C GLN A 448 -45.50 -16.65 -3.78
N LEU A 449 -45.82 -15.53 -3.13
CA LEU A 449 -46.92 -14.65 -3.57
C LEU A 449 -46.63 -13.92 -4.89
N ILE A 450 -45.37 -13.81 -5.30
CA ILE A 450 -44.96 -13.04 -6.48
C ILE A 450 -44.33 -13.89 -7.59
N ASP A 451 -44.11 -15.20 -7.36
CA ASP A 451 -43.37 -16.10 -8.26
C ASP A 451 -43.96 -16.24 -9.67
N HIS A 452 -45.29 -16.21 -9.77
CA HIS A 452 -46.09 -16.34 -10.97
C HIS A 452 -46.23 -15.02 -11.74
N LEU A 453 -45.78 -13.90 -11.17
CA LEU A 453 -45.89 -12.59 -11.80
C LEU A 453 -44.90 -12.45 -12.96
N LYS A 454 -45.27 -11.63 -13.95
CA LYS A 454 -44.35 -11.22 -15.02
C LYS A 454 -43.29 -10.30 -14.42
N LYS A 455 -42.09 -10.27 -15.03
CA LYS A 455 -40.90 -9.58 -14.48
C LYS A 455 -41.17 -8.14 -14.02
N ALA A 456 -41.87 -7.35 -14.84
CA ALA A 456 -42.16 -5.96 -14.52
C ALA A 456 -43.11 -5.81 -13.30
N ASP A 457 -44.09 -6.69 -13.18
CA ASP A 457 -45.04 -6.67 -12.06
C ASP A 457 -44.40 -7.27 -10.79
N MET A 458 -43.59 -8.31 -10.94
CA MET A 458 -42.78 -8.91 -9.89
C MET A 458 -41.81 -7.88 -9.28
N ALA A 459 -41.13 -7.08 -10.11
CA ALA A 459 -40.21 -6.04 -9.63
C ALA A 459 -40.93 -4.95 -8.84
N LYS A 460 -42.13 -4.53 -9.26
CA LYS A 460 -42.95 -3.54 -8.54
C LYS A 460 -43.45 -4.06 -7.20
N GLU A 461 -43.92 -5.31 -7.16
CA GLU A 461 -44.39 -5.90 -5.92
C GLU A 461 -43.22 -6.18 -4.96
N ALA A 462 -42.08 -6.60 -5.48
CA ALA A 462 -40.85 -6.76 -4.71
C ALA A 462 -40.37 -5.43 -4.10
N GLU A 463 -40.48 -4.31 -4.80
CA GLU A 463 -40.15 -2.98 -4.26
C GLU A 463 -41.04 -2.66 -3.04
N ARG A 464 -42.34 -2.95 -3.13
CA ARG A 464 -43.27 -2.76 -2.00
C ARG A 464 -42.93 -3.67 -0.81
N LEU A 465 -42.56 -4.92 -1.07
CA LEU A 465 -42.23 -5.91 -0.03
C LEU A 465 -40.89 -5.61 0.66
N LEU A 466 -39.94 -5.00 -0.06
CA LEU A 466 -38.59 -4.75 0.45
C LEU A 466 -38.35 -3.31 0.95
N ALA A 467 -39.32 -2.40 0.82
CA ALA A 467 -39.16 -0.98 1.17
C ALA A 467 -38.64 -0.75 2.60
N ASP A 468 -39.11 -1.56 3.56
CA ASP A 468 -38.78 -1.43 4.99
C ASP A 468 -38.11 -2.68 5.58
N SER A 469 -37.64 -3.61 4.74
CA SER A 469 -37.02 -4.86 5.20
C SER A 469 -35.58 -4.71 5.68
N GLY A 470 -34.94 -3.57 5.40
CA GLY A 470 -33.50 -3.39 5.63
C GLY A 470 -32.63 -4.24 4.70
N TRP A 471 -33.21 -4.86 3.67
CA TRP A 471 -32.47 -5.72 2.75
C TRP A 471 -31.50 -4.93 1.87
N LEU A 472 -30.28 -5.46 1.72
CA LEU A 472 -29.23 -4.93 0.86
C LEU A 472 -28.70 -6.01 -0.10
N PRO A 473 -28.37 -5.66 -1.35
CA PRO A 473 -27.65 -6.55 -2.26
C PRO A 473 -26.21 -6.76 -1.79
N GLU A 474 -25.62 -7.91 -2.13
CA GLU A 474 -24.29 -8.35 -1.66
C GLU A 474 -23.20 -7.26 -1.67
N PRO A 475 -23.01 -6.44 -2.74
CA PRO A 475 -21.93 -5.43 -2.77
C PRO A 475 -22.09 -4.28 -1.74
N LEU A 476 -23.31 -4.06 -1.27
CA LEU A 476 -23.66 -3.03 -0.30
C LEU A 476 -23.69 -3.55 1.14
N ARG A 477 -23.61 -4.87 1.34
CA ARG A 477 -23.61 -5.46 2.68
C ARG A 477 -22.28 -5.14 3.39
N PRO A 478 -22.31 -4.89 4.71
CA PRO A 478 -21.10 -4.82 5.49
C PRO A 478 -20.42 -6.20 5.55
N SER A 479 -19.22 -6.30 4.98
CA SER A 479 -18.42 -7.53 5.03
C SER A 479 -18.13 -7.92 6.49
N GLY A 480 -18.77 -9.01 6.93
CA GLY A 480 -18.72 -9.52 8.30
C GLY A 480 -20.04 -10.08 8.83
N ASN A 481 -21.18 -9.83 8.17
CA ASN A 481 -22.51 -10.26 8.66
C ASN A 481 -23.10 -11.53 8.01
N ASP A 482 -22.38 -12.19 7.10
CA ASP A 482 -22.81 -13.50 6.54
C ASP A 482 -22.85 -14.63 7.60
N ALA A 483 -22.35 -14.38 8.81
CA ALA A 483 -22.41 -15.30 9.93
C ALA A 483 -23.59 -15.08 10.89
N ALA A 484 -24.41 -14.03 10.71
CA ALA A 484 -25.57 -13.76 11.55
C ALA A 484 -26.84 -13.74 10.70
N ARG A 485 -27.27 -14.93 10.27
CA ARG A 485 -28.67 -15.16 9.90
C ARG A 485 -29.50 -15.02 11.17
N PRO A 486 -30.39 -14.02 11.32
CA PRO A 486 -31.44 -14.14 12.31
C PRO A 486 -32.33 -15.28 11.84
N ASN A 487 -32.33 -16.37 12.60
CA ASN A 487 -33.31 -17.43 12.46
C ASN A 487 -34.66 -16.81 12.83
N VAL A 488 -35.40 -16.26 11.86
CA VAL A 488 -36.81 -15.88 12.06
C VAL A 488 -37.63 -17.16 12.06
N GLY A 489 -37.50 -17.85 13.18
CA GLY A 489 -38.26 -18.98 13.66
C GLY A 489 -38.34 -18.86 15.17
N GLU A 490 -38.62 -17.66 15.68
CA GLU A 490 -39.27 -17.53 16.98
C GLU A 490 -40.76 -17.62 16.70
N GLU A 491 -41.31 -18.80 17.01
CA GLU A 491 -42.73 -18.99 17.22
C GLU A 491 -43.23 -17.84 18.11
N ALA A 492 -44.08 -16.99 17.54
CA ALA A 492 -44.89 -16.10 18.33
C ALA A 492 -45.68 -16.98 19.31
N ASP A 493 -45.37 -16.86 20.60
CA ASP A 493 -46.21 -17.41 21.66
C ASP A 493 -47.65 -16.97 21.40
N LEU A 494 -48.46 -17.93 20.97
CA LEU A 494 -49.89 -17.75 20.80
C LEU A 494 -50.46 -17.35 22.17
N PRO A 495 -51.26 -16.27 22.27
CA PRO A 495 -51.81 -15.83 23.54
C PRO A 495 -52.63 -16.95 24.19
N GLU A 496 -52.40 -17.15 25.49
CA GLU A 496 -52.93 -18.20 26.40
C GLU A 496 -54.47 -18.35 26.42
N PHE A 497 -55.19 -17.52 25.68
CA PHE A 497 -56.64 -17.53 25.53
C PHE A 497 -57.18 -18.60 24.55
N LEU A 498 -56.32 -19.22 23.72
CA LEU A 498 -56.75 -20.20 22.70
C LEU A 498 -56.34 -21.66 22.96
N ALA A 499 -55.69 -21.97 24.09
CA ALA A 499 -55.50 -23.35 24.52
C ALA A 499 -56.78 -23.86 25.21
N GLY A 500 -57.81 -24.12 24.39
CA GLY A 500 -59.06 -24.71 24.85
C GLY A 500 -58.87 -26.17 25.26
N ASP A 501 -59.24 -26.44 26.50
CA ASP A 501 -59.47 -27.76 27.10
C ASP A 501 -60.31 -28.67 26.20
N ASP A 502 -59.84 -29.90 26.00
CA ASP A 502 -60.71 -31.05 25.79
C ASP A 502 -60.18 -32.26 26.59
N GLU A 503 -61.13 -32.89 27.28
CA GLU A 503 -61.11 -34.21 27.92
C GLU A 503 -60.53 -34.39 29.33
N ASP A 504 -61.45 -34.21 30.29
CA ASP A 504 -61.95 -35.26 31.21
C ASP A 504 -60.95 -36.13 31.98
N GLY A 505 -61.04 -36.05 33.32
CA GLY A 505 -60.79 -37.23 34.14
C GLY A 505 -60.42 -37.01 35.61
N SER A 506 -61.44 -36.91 36.47
CA SER A 506 -61.46 -37.46 37.84
C SER A 506 -60.61 -36.79 38.94
N ALA A 507 -61.30 -35.92 39.69
CA ALA A 507 -61.47 -35.95 41.15
C ALA A 507 -60.30 -36.43 42.05
N THR A 508 -59.87 -35.58 42.98
CA THR A 508 -60.34 -35.61 44.40
C THR A 508 -59.70 -34.49 45.24
N HIS A 509 -60.53 -33.88 46.09
CA HIS A 509 -60.30 -33.39 47.47
C HIS A 509 -58.85 -33.03 47.91
N GLU A 510 -58.55 -31.93 48.61
CA GLU A 510 -59.27 -31.30 49.72
C GLU A 510 -58.49 -30.03 50.14
N THR A 511 -59.20 -28.95 50.50
CA THR A 511 -58.94 -27.97 51.60
C THR A 511 -57.51 -27.44 51.85
N ALA A 512 -57.27 -26.20 52.29
CA ALA A 512 -58.03 -24.98 52.53
C ALA A 512 -57.02 -23.96 53.09
N ALA A 513 -57.41 -22.68 53.02
CA ALA A 513 -57.05 -21.60 53.95
C ALA A 513 -55.60 -21.07 53.87
N HIS A 514 -55.42 -19.84 53.37
CA HIS A 514 -55.29 -18.59 54.17
C HIS A 514 -53.94 -18.51 54.91
N ALA A 515 -53.21 -17.39 54.99
CA ALA A 515 -53.45 -16.01 54.63
C ALA A 515 -52.12 -15.26 54.91
N VAL A 516 -51.78 -14.32 54.01
CA VAL A 516 -51.51 -12.90 54.29
C VAL A 516 -50.29 -12.48 55.15
N ALA A 517 -49.77 -11.34 54.71
CA ALA A 517 -48.94 -10.32 55.37
C ALA A 517 -47.43 -10.46 55.07
N ALA A 518 -46.89 -9.66 54.14
CA ALA A 518 -46.65 -8.21 54.20
C ALA A 518 -45.43 -7.86 55.07
N GLY A 519 -44.49 -7.17 54.41
CA GLY A 519 -43.27 -6.58 54.91
C GLY A 519 -42.52 -5.99 53.74
#